data_AF-A0A841RI73-F1
#
_entry.id   AF-A0A841RI73-F1
#
_cell.length_a   1.000
_cell.length_b   1.000
_cell.length_c   1.000
_cell.angle_alpha   90.00
_cell.angle_beta   90.00
_cell.angle_gamma   90.00
#
_symmetry.space_group_name_H-M   'P 1'
#
loop_
_entity.id
_entity.type
_entity.pdbx_description
1 polymer ?
#
loop_
_entity_poly.entity_id
_entity_poly.type
_entity_poly.pdbx_seq_one_letter_code
_entity_poly.pdbx_strand_id
1 'polypeptide(L)'
;MARYKYYSYDQQLMIPVNLKNQILPDTFEHTLNRVIDSLDLSVFNNKYANDETGAPAYDPAILLKVVLFAYSRGIISSRKIARLCEENIVCMALAADTKPHFTTIADFISS
;
A
#
# COMPACT_ATOMS: atom_id res chain seq x y z
N MET A 1 2.58 -20.99 -43.31
CA MET A 1 2.49 -21.45 -41.91
C MET A 1 2.79 -20.26 -41.01
N ALA A 2 1.99 -19.99 -39.97
CA ALA A 2 2.18 -18.80 -39.13
C ALA A 2 3.45 -18.93 -38.26
N ARG A 3 4.16 -17.82 -38.08
CA ARG A 3 5.41 -17.75 -37.30
C ARG A 3 5.17 -16.88 -36.07
N TYR A 4 5.23 -17.48 -34.89
CA TYR A 4 4.97 -16.81 -33.60
C TYR A 4 6.25 -16.23 -32.99
N LYS A 5 6.10 -15.30 -32.04
CA LYS A 5 7.20 -14.76 -31.24
C LYS A 5 7.69 -15.81 -30.24
N TYR A 6 8.99 -15.84 -29.99
CA TYR A 6 9.58 -16.68 -28.94
C TYR A 6 9.17 -16.17 -27.55
N TYR A 7 8.88 -17.10 -26.63
CA TYR A 7 8.62 -16.81 -25.22
C TYR A 7 9.28 -17.89 -24.36
N SER A 8 9.86 -17.49 -23.23
CA SER A 8 10.45 -18.39 -22.23
C SER A 8 10.05 -17.93 -20.84
N TYR A 9 9.66 -18.86 -19.96
CA TYR A 9 9.35 -18.55 -18.56
C TYR A 9 10.60 -18.48 -17.68
N ASP A 10 11.75 -18.98 -18.17
CA ASP A 10 13.03 -18.94 -17.47
C ASP A 10 13.78 -17.60 -17.67
N GLN A 11 13.13 -16.63 -18.33
CA GLN A 11 13.71 -15.31 -18.52
C GLN A 11 13.73 -14.53 -17.19
N GLN A 12 14.88 -13.93 -16.87
CA GLN A 12 14.99 -12.99 -15.76
C GLN A 12 14.82 -11.56 -16.29
N LEU A 13 13.99 -10.78 -15.62
CA LEU A 13 13.73 -9.38 -15.95
C LEU A 13 13.96 -8.52 -14.70
N MET A 14 14.75 -7.45 -14.85
CA MET A 14 14.84 -6.40 -13.85
C MET A 14 13.86 -5.28 -14.21
N ILE A 15 12.90 -5.01 -13.34
CA ILE A 15 11.88 -3.98 -13.56
C ILE A 15 12.12 -2.83 -12.57
N PRO A 16 12.68 -1.69 -13.01
CA PRO A 16 12.80 -0.52 -12.15
C PRO A 16 11.42 0.10 -11.92
N VAL A 17 10.99 0.17 -10.65
CA VAL A 17 9.71 0.75 -10.26
C VAL A 17 9.93 2.09 -9.59
N ASN A 18 9.30 3.15 -10.10
CA ASN A 18 9.15 4.41 -9.39
C ASN A 18 7.75 4.46 -8.78
N LEU A 19 7.65 4.36 -7.45
CA LEU A 19 6.39 4.27 -6.72
C LEU A 19 5.49 5.49 -6.97
N LYS A 20 6.06 6.70 -6.99
CA LYS A 20 5.30 7.94 -7.26
C LYS A 20 4.60 7.88 -8.62
N ASN A 21 5.26 7.32 -9.63
CA ASN A 21 4.72 7.20 -10.98
C ASN A 21 3.65 6.10 -11.12
N GLN A 22 3.46 5.23 -10.12
CA GLN A 22 2.40 4.21 -10.14
C GLN A 22 1.06 4.78 -9.66
N ILE A 23 1.08 5.92 -8.97
CA ILE A 23 -0.13 6.65 -8.56
C ILE A 23 -0.47 7.66 -9.67
N LEU A 24 -1.10 7.14 -10.73
CA LEU A 24 -1.39 7.89 -11.95
C LEU A 24 -2.35 9.07 -11.70
N PRO A 25 -2.14 10.24 -12.32
CA PRO A 25 -3.08 11.35 -12.24
C PRO A 25 -4.51 10.95 -12.65
N ASP A 26 -5.49 11.65 -12.09
CA ASP A 26 -6.93 11.48 -12.38
C ASP A 26 -7.51 10.09 -12.08
N THR A 27 -6.78 9.23 -11.36
CA THR A 27 -7.33 7.98 -10.82
C THR A 27 -7.90 8.18 -9.41
N PHE A 28 -8.66 7.18 -8.97
CA PHE A 28 -9.16 7.12 -7.59
C PHE A 28 -8.00 7.13 -6.58
N GLU A 29 -6.94 6.37 -6.84
CA GLU A 29 -5.80 6.23 -5.93
C GLU A 29 -5.01 7.53 -5.79
N HIS A 30 -4.91 8.31 -6.86
CA HIS A 30 -4.31 9.64 -6.81
C HIS A 30 -5.13 10.62 -5.98
N THR A 31 -6.45 10.62 -6.17
CA THR A 31 -7.35 11.44 -5.36
C THR A 31 -7.31 11.03 -3.90
N LEU A 32 -7.35 9.73 -3.61
CA LEU A 32 -7.21 9.16 -2.27
C LEU A 32 -5.91 9.60 -1.62
N ASN A 33 -4.76 9.42 -2.30
CA ASN A 33 -3.47 9.80 -1.76
C ASN A 33 -3.43 11.29 -1.38
N ARG A 34 -3.87 12.16 -2.28
CA ARG A 34 -3.90 13.62 -2.06
C ARG A 34 -4.84 14.03 -0.93
N VAL A 35 -6.02 13.40 -0.84
CA VAL A 35 -6.99 13.71 0.23
C VAL A 35 -6.39 13.31 1.57
N ILE A 36 -5.85 12.10 1.71
CA ILE A 36 -5.24 11.67 2.98
C ILE A 36 -4.05 12.55 3.36
N ASP A 37 -3.21 12.95 2.41
CA ASP A 37 -2.08 13.87 2.66
C ASP A 37 -2.52 15.27 3.14
N SER A 38 -3.79 15.64 2.94
CA SER A 38 -4.35 16.92 3.37
C SER A 38 -5.08 16.87 4.71
N LEU A 39 -5.31 15.68 5.28
CA LEU A 39 -6.02 15.53 6.54
C LEU A 39 -5.09 15.78 7.73
N ASP A 40 -5.64 16.38 8.79
CA ASP A 40 -4.98 16.38 10.09
C ASP A 40 -5.19 15.00 10.76
N LEU A 41 -4.10 14.24 10.84
CA LEU A 41 -4.06 12.91 11.46
C LEU A 41 -3.49 12.94 12.89
N SER A 42 -3.35 14.12 13.50
CA SER A 42 -2.81 14.28 14.85
C SER A 42 -3.58 13.49 15.92
N VAL A 43 -4.86 13.18 15.67
CA VAL A 43 -5.69 12.32 16.54
C VAL A 43 -5.06 10.93 16.78
N PHE A 44 -4.26 10.44 15.84
CA PHE A 44 -3.59 9.14 15.96
C PHE A 44 -2.32 9.20 16.80
N ASN A 45 -1.72 10.39 17.03
CA ASN A 45 -0.43 10.52 17.70
C ASN A 45 -0.44 9.92 19.11
N ASN A 46 -1.55 10.07 19.85
CA ASN A 46 -1.68 9.54 21.21
C ASN A 46 -1.68 8.00 21.27
N LYS A 47 -1.88 7.30 20.14
CA LYS A 47 -1.83 5.83 20.07
C LYS A 47 -0.39 5.30 19.99
N TYR A 48 0.58 6.16 19.70
CA TYR A 48 1.97 5.77 19.49
C TYR A 48 2.86 6.30 20.61
N ALA A 49 3.49 5.39 21.34
CA ALA A 49 4.55 5.67 22.30
C ALA A 49 5.87 5.10 21.73
N ASN A 50 6.32 5.68 20.63
CA ASN A 50 7.52 5.22 19.91
C ASN A 50 8.73 5.98 20.44
N ASP A 51 9.34 5.47 21.50
CA ASP A 51 10.62 5.99 21.99
C ASP A 51 11.77 5.61 21.03
N GLU A 52 13.00 6.06 21.30
CA GLU A 52 14.18 5.73 20.47
C GLU A 52 14.48 4.22 20.39
N THR A 53 13.81 3.40 21.20
CA THR A 53 13.97 1.96 21.28
C THR A 53 12.73 1.21 20.81
N GLY A 54 12.91 0.16 20.02
CA GLY A 54 11.82 -0.68 19.51
C GLY A 54 11.63 -0.56 18.00
N ALA A 55 10.58 -1.21 17.48
CA ALA A 55 10.24 -1.13 16.07
C ALA A 55 9.56 0.23 15.78
N PRO A 56 9.95 0.95 14.71
CA PRO A 56 9.26 2.16 14.29
C PRO A 56 7.79 1.86 13.94
N ALA A 57 6.90 2.79 14.27
CA ALA A 57 5.51 2.67 13.84
C ALA A 57 5.32 3.01 12.37
N TYR A 58 4.25 2.47 11.81
CA TYR A 58 3.72 2.90 10.52
C TYR A 58 3.03 4.24 10.66
N ASP A 59 3.23 5.11 9.66
CA ASP A 59 2.49 6.35 9.53
C ASP A 59 0.98 6.06 9.36
N PRO A 60 0.08 6.66 10.17
CA PRO A 60 -1.36 6.53 10.02
C PRO A 60 -1.86 6.86 8.60
N ALA A 61 -1.22 7.79 7.89
CA ALA A 61 -1.56 8.12 6.51
C ALA A 61 -1.37 6.92 5.58
N ILE A 62 -0.29 6.16 5.76
CA ILE A 62 -0.02 4.95 4.96
C ILE A 62 -1.08 3.89 5.23
N LEU A 63 -1.36 3.61 6.51
CA LEU A 63 -2.36 2.61 6.89
C LEU A 63 -3.75 2.99 6.39
N LEU A 64 -4.13 4.26 6.48
CA LEU A 64 -5.42 4.76 6.01
C LEU A 64 -5.54 4.65 4.48
N LYS A 65 -4.50 5.00 3.73
CA LYS A 65 -4.46 4.85 2.26
C LYS A 65 -4.69 3.41 1.84
N VAL A 66 -3.95 2.44 2.41
CA VAL A 66 -4.08 1.03 2.00
C VAL A 66 -5.42 0.42 2.39
N VAL A 67 -5.96 0.78 3.57
CA VAL A 67 -7.27 0.29 4.03
C VAL A 67 -8.39 0.83 3.14
N LEU A 68 -8.45 2.15 2.93
CA LEU A 68 -9.49 2.76 2.09
C LEU A 68 -9.41 2.31 0.64
N PHE A 69 -8.19 2.16 0.12
CA PHE A 69 -7.97 1.59 -1.20
C PHE A 69 -8.50 0.15 -1.30
N ALA A 70 -8.18 -0.71 -0.34
CA ALA A 70 -8.67 -2.08 -0.34
C ALA A 70 -10.21 -2.15 -0.21
N TYR A 71 -10.79 -1.32 0.66
CA TYR A 71 -12.24 -1.25 0.86
C TYR A 71 -12.97 -0.77 -0.39
N SER A 72 -12.40 0.19 -1.12
CA SER A 72 -12.95 0.63 -2.41
C SER A 72 -13.04 -0.50 -3.46
N ARG A 73 -12.21 -1.55 -3.30
CA ARG A 73 -12.19 -2.75 -4.15
C ARG A 73 -12.92 -3.94 -3.52
N GLY A 74 -13.65 -3.74 -2.41
CA GLY A 74 -14.38 -4.81 -1.71
C GLY A 74 -13.48 -5.78 -0.92
N ILE A 75 -12.21 -5.43 -0.68
CA ILE A 75 -11.26 -6.26 0.05
C ILE A 75 -11.23 -5.84 1.52
N ILE A 76 -11.91 -6.60 2.39
CA ILE A 76 -12.09 -6.25 3.81
C ILE A 76 -11.17 -7.00 4.79
N SER A 77 -10.61 -8.15 4.38
CA SER A 77 -9.78 -8.98 5.25
C SER A 77 -8.39 -8.37 5.40
N SER A 78 -7.93 -8.10 6.62
CA SER A 78 -6.59 -7.54 6.87
C SER A 78 -5.46 -8.37 6.24
N ARG A 79 -5.60 -9.71 6.20
CA ARG A 79 -4.66 -10.60 5.49
C ARG A 79 -4.65 -10.38 3.98
N LYS A 80 -5.83 -10.17 3.38
CA LYS A 80 -5.93 -9.83 1.95
C LYS A 80 -5.38 -8.44 1.66
N ILE A 81 -5.53 -7.49 2.58
CA ILE A 81 -4.95 -6.14 2.46
C ILE A 81 -3.41 -6.23 2.52
N ALA A 82 -2.85 -6.97 3.48
CA ALA A 82 -1.41 -7.20 3.57
C ALA A 82 -0.86 -7.82 2.27
N ARG A 83 -1.52 -8.86 1.75
CA ARG A 83 -1.18 -9.48 0.46
C ARG A 83 -1.31 -8.50 -0.71
N LEU A 84 -2.32 -7.62 -0.70
CA LEU A 84 -2.49 -6.59 -1.72
C LEU A 84 -1.28 -5.64 -1.77
N CYS A 85 -0.71 -5.29 -0.61
CA CYS A 85 0.52 -4.49 -0.52
C CYS A 85 1.76 -5.20 -1.09
N GLU A 86 1.74 -6.53 -1.24
CA GLU A 86 2.85 -7.34 -1.76
C GLU A 86 2.70 -7.71 -3.24
N GLU A 87 1.48 -7.71 -3.78
CA GLU A 87 1.22 -8.21 -5.13
C GLU A 87 0.73 -7.12 -6.09
N ASN A 88 0.11 -6.05 -5.57
CA ASN A 88 -0.45 -4.99 -6.40
C ASN A 88 0.44 -3.75 -6.40
N ILE A 89 0.96 -3.38 -7.57
CA ILE A 89 1.90 -2.26 -7.75
C ILE A 89 1.36 -0.90 -7.27
N VAL A 90 0.05 -0.68 -7.37
CA VAL A 90 -0.58 0.56 -6.91
C VAL A 90 -0.70 0.55 -5.38
N CYS A 91 -1.03 -0.59 -4.79
CA CYS A 91 -1.02 -0.76 -3.33
C CYS A 91 0.39 -0.63 -2.75
N MET A 92 1.40 -1.21 -3.41
CA MET A 92 2.81 -1.03 -3.05
C MET A 92 3.18 0.46 -3.04
N ALA A 93 2.74 1.20 -4.06
CA ALA A 93 3.00 2.63 -4.17
C ALA A 93 2.30 3.44 -3.07
N LEU A 94 1.02 3.16 -2.79
CA LEU A 94 0.28 3.77 -1.68
C LEU A 94 0.90 3.43 -0.32
N ALA A 95 1.46 2.22 -0.18
CA ALA A 95 2.16 1.76 1.00
C ALA A 95 3.61 2.22 1.09
N ALA A 96 4.14 2.91 0.08
CA ALA A 96 5.56 3.22 -0.05
C ALA A 96 6.49 1.98 0.13
N ASP A 97 6.05 0.81 -0.32
CA ASP A 97 6.70 -0.51 -0.14
C ASP A 97 6.95 -0.95 1.33
N THR A 98 6.28 -0.32 2.31
CA THR A 98 6.48 -0.61 3.74
C THR A 98 5.85 -1.93 4.23
N LYS A 99 5.00 -2.56 3.41
CA LYS A 99 4.39 -3.90 3.62
C LYS A 99 3.85 -4.14 5.04
N PRO A 100 2.84 -3.37 5.50
CA PRO A 100 2.26 -3.54 6.83
C PRO A 100 1.70 -4.96 7.01
N HIS A 101 2.07 -5.60 8.12
CA HIS A 101 1.59 -6.93 8.45
C HIS A 101 0.08 -6.93 8.76
N PHE A 102 -0.59 -8.06 8.57
CA PHE A 102 -2.04 -8.15 8.73
C PHE A 102 -2.52 -7.84 10.15
N THR A 103 -1.69 -8.06 11.17
CA THR A 103 -1.99 -7.70 12.57
C THR A 103 -2.00 -6.19 12.74
N THR A 104 -0.98 -5.49 12.24
CA THR A 104 -0.92 -4.01 12.24
C THR A 104 -2.14 -3.39 11.56
N ILE A 105 -2.55 -3.95 10.41
CA ILE A 105 -3.75 -3.50 9.70
C ILE A 105 -5.01 -3.76 10.52
N ALA A 106 -5.13 -4.96 11.13
CA ALA A 106 -6.28 -5.31 11.95
C ALA A 106 -6.41 -4.40 13.17
N ASP A 107 -5.30 -4.18 13.88
CA ASP A 107 -5.23 -3.33 15.07
C ASP A 107 -5.57 -1.87 14.71
N PHE A 108 -5.12 -1.37 13.55
CA PHE A 108 -5.49 -0.04 13.08
C PHE A 108 -6.99 0.10 12.80
N ILE A 109 -7.64 -0.94 12.26
CA ILE A 109 -9.08 -0.92 11.93
C ILE A 109 -9.96 -1.04 13.18
N SER A 110 -9.54 -1.82 14.18
CA SER A 110 -10.35 -2.16 15.35
C SER A 110 -10.14 -1.25 16.56
N SER A 111 -9.17 -0.33 16.51
CA SER A 111 -8.76 0.54 17.64
C SER A 111 -9.39 1.91 17.66
#